data_AF-A0A3Q0ITG8-F1
#
_entry.id   AF-A0A3Q0ITG8-F1
#
_cell.length_a   1.000
_cell.length_b   1.000
_cell.length_c   1.000
_cell.angle_alpha   90.00
_cell.angle_beta   90.00
_cell.angle_gamma   90.00
#
_symmetry.space_group_name_H-M   'P 1'
#
loop_
_entity.id
_entity.type
_entity.pdbx_description
1 polymer ?
#
loop_
_entity_poly.entity_id
_entity_poly.type
_entity_poly.pdbx_seq_one_letter_code
_entity_poly.pdbx_strand_id
1 'polypeptide(L)'
;MGKRSISLFVSACNCNNHARKCRFNMELYKLSGRSSGGVCLQCRHFTAGRHCHYCKEGYYRDPSRPITHRKACKTCDCHPIGATGKTCNQTSGQCPCKDGVTGITCNRCAKGYQQSRSAIAPCIKIPRVINMNQMSADDGGSAASRHRSSDDEDYTESKFSNRVGSI
;
A
#
# COMPACT_ATOMS: atom_id res chain seq x y z
N MET A 1 35.27 -33.58 -35.13
CA MET A 1 34.18 -32.60 -35.01
C MET A 1 33.31 -32.90 -33.79
N GLY A 2 33.50 -32.17 -32.69
CA GLY A 2 32.70 -32.34 -31.48
C GLY A 2 31.35 -31.64 -31.64
N LYS A 3 30.25 -32.40 -31.69
CA LYS A 3 28.90 -31.85 -31.58
C LYS A 3 28.81 -31.21 -30.19
N ARG A 4 28.90 -29.88 -30.11
CA ARG A 4 28.51 -29.15 -28.90
C ARG A 4 27.02 -29.44 -28.72
N SER A 5 26.68 -30.39 -27.86
CA SER A 5 25.33 -30.52 -27.32
C SER A 5 25.03 -29.22 -26.60
N ILE A 6 24.46 -28.26 -27.32
CA ILE A 6 23.75 -27.14 -26.71
C ILE A 6 22.71 -27.81 -25.85
N SER A 7 22.89 -27.71 -24.54
CA SER A 7 21.90 -28.23 -23.62
C SER A 7 20.61 -27.45 -23.86
N LEU A 8 19.68 -28.03 -24.61
CA LEU A 8 18.34 -27.52 -24.85
C LEU A 8 17.49 -27.71 -23.58
N PHE A 9 18.00 -27.28 -22.43
CA PHE A 9 17.22 -27.21 -21.20
C PHE A 9 16.19 -26.09 -21.37
N VAL A 10 14.98 -26.48 -21.79
CA VAL A 10 13.83 -25.60 -21.75
C VAL A 10 13.44 -25.45 -20.28
N SER A 11 13.84 -24.33 -19.66
CA SER A 11 13.41 -24.00 -18.31
C SER A 11 11.93 -23.66 -18.28
N ALA A 12 11.18 -24.33 -17.40
CA ALA A 12 9.78 -24.02 -17.17
C ALA A 12 9.60 -22.58 -16.64
N CYS A 13 8.53 -21.91 -17.05
CA CYS A 13 8.21 -20.59 -16.53
C CYS A 13 7.76 -20.65 -15.07
N ASN A 14 8.31 -19.78 -14.22
CA ASN A 14 7.78 -19.58 -12.89
C ASN A 14 6.56 -18.66 -12.94
N CYS A 15 5.37 -19.24 -12.73
CA CYS A 15 4.11 -18.53 -12.66
C CYS A 15 3.41 -18.66 -11.29
N ASN A 16 4.14 -19.07 -10.24
CA ASN A 16 3.61 -19.27 -8.89
C ASN A 16 2.34 -20.16 -8.87
N ASN A 17 2.19 -21.11 -9.78
CA ASN A 17 0.98 -21.95 -9.92
C ASN A 17 -0.32 -21.18 -10.26
N HIS A 18 -0.20 -19.98 -10.84
CA HIS A 18 -1.34 -19.16 -11.26
C HIS A 18 -1.54 -19.09 -12.77
N ALA A 19 -0.60 -19.56 -13.57
CA ALA A 19 -0.77 -19.67 -15.02
C ALA A 19 -0.25 -21.01 -15.51
N ARG A 20 -0.94 -21.55 -16.53
CA ARG A 20 -0.52 -22.78 -17.24
C ARG A 20 0.24 -22.48 -18.53
N LYS A 21 0.16 -21.25 -19.03
CA LYS A 21 0.75 -20.81 -20.29
C LYS A 21 1.71 -19.65 -20.01
N CYS A 22 2.79 -19.60 -20.76
CA CYS A 22 3.72 -18.48 -20.77
C CYS A 22 4.28 -18.28 -22.17
N ARG A 23 4.83 -17.10 -22.44
CA ARG A 23 5.62 -16.81 -23.64
C ARG A 23 7.04 -16.41 -23.26
N PHE A 24 7.98 -16.64 -24.16
CA PHE A 24 9.33 -16.13 -24.03
C PHE A 24 9.39 -14.68 -24.53
N ASN A 25 10.19 -13.85 -23.85
CA ASN A 25 10.51 -12.50 -24.25
C ASN A 25 12.05 -12.34 -24.23
N MET A 26 12.63 -12.11 -25.41
CA MET A 26 14.08 -11.99 -25.62
C MET A 26 14.68 -10.75 -24.94
N GLU A 27 13.96 -9.63 -24.91
CA GLU A 27 14.43 -8.40 -24.28
C GLU A 27 14.57 -8.59 -22.77
N LEU A 28 13.54 -9.16 -22.16
CA LEU A 28 13.55 -9.51 -20.73
C LEU A 28 14.61 -10.55 -20.38
N TYR A 29 14.89 -11.49 -21.28
CA TYR A 29 15.99 -12.44 -21.12
C TYR A 29 17.35 -11.73 -21.08
N LYS A 30 17.60 -10.82 -22.02
CA LYS A 30 18.82 -10.00 -22.04
C LYS A 30 18.97 -9.17 -20.76
N LEU A 31 17.90 -8.48 -20.34
CA LEU A 31 17.88 -7.66 -19.11
C LEU A 31 18.12 -8.49 -17.84
N SER A 32 17.69 -9.75 -17.81
CA SER A 32 17.93 -10.66 -16.69
C SER A 32 19.35 -11.25 -16.63
N GLY A 33 20.30 -10.73 -17.41
CA GLY A 33 21.65 -11.31 -17.52
C GLY A 33 21.64 -12.70 -18.18
N ARG A 34 20.75 -12.90 -19.16
CA ARG A 34 20.54 -14.20 -19.83
C ARG A 34 20.08 -15.32 -18.87
N SER A 35 19.35 -14.96 -17.80
CA SER A 35 18.80 -15.91 -16.84
C SER A 35 17.37 -16.36 -17.17
N SER A 36 16.42 -15.43 -17.36
CA SER A 36 15.01 -15.76 -17.59
C SER A 36 14.25 -14.74 -18.45
N GLY A 37 13.64 -15.22 -19.53
CA GLY A 37 12.77 -14.45 -20.44
C GLY A 37 11.28 -14.77 -20.35
N GLY A 38 10.87 -15.70 -19.47
CA GLY A 38 9.48 -16.17 -19.42
C GLY A 38 8.50 -15.13 -18.86
N VAL A 39 7.35 -14.95 -19.51
CA VAL A 39 6.24 -14.10 -19.10
C VAL A 39 4.96 -14.92 -19.06
N CYS A 40 4.34 -15.01 -17.88
CA CYS A 40 3.11 -15.76 -17.68
C CYS A 40 1.94 -15.10 -18.41
N LEU A 41 1.03 -15.94 -18.91
CA LEU A 41 -0.17 -15.50 -19.63
C LEU A 41 -1.41 -15.90 -18.85
N GLN A 42 -2.40 -15.01 -18.82
CA GLN A 42 -3.71 -15.25 -18.19
C GLN A 42 -3.57 -15.71 -16.72
N CYS A 43 -2.90 -14.90 -15.90
CA CYS A 43 -2.78 -15.15 -14.46
C CYS A 43 -4.17 -15.37 -13.84
N ARG A 44 -4.35 -16.50 -13.18
CA ARG A 44 -5.57 -16.91 -12.47
C ARG A 44 -5.48 -16.50 -11.00
N HIS A 45 -6.56 -16.75 -10.26
CA HIS A 45 -6.61 -16.54 -8.80
C HIS A 45 -6.36 -15.08 -8.40
N PHE A 46 -6.77 -14.14 -9.27
CA PHE A 46 -6.67 -12.69 -9.04
C PHE A 46 -5.23 -12.19 -8.85
N THR A 47 -4.27 -12.92 -9.40
CA THR A 47 -2.87 -12.50 -9.44
C THR A 47 -2.57 -11.74 -10.75
N ALA A 48 -1.49 -10.97 -10.73
CA ALA A 48 -1.00 -10.18 -11.84
C ALA A 48 0.54 -10.12 -11.82
N GLY A 49 1.10 -9.53 -12.88
CA GLY A 49 2.53 -9.40 -13.08
C GLY A 49 3.14 -10.56 -13.86
N ARG A 50 4.42 -10.38 -14.22
CA ARG A 50 5.16 -11.29 -15.11
C ARG A 50 5.16 -12.74 -14.65
N HIS A 51 5.22 -12.96 -13.34
CA HIS A 51 5.24 -14.28 -12.69
C HIS A 51 3.97 -14.54 -11.86
N CYS A 52 2.91 -13.75 -12.07
CA CYS A 52 1.70 -13.81 -11.26
C CYS A 52 2.01 -13.69 -9.74
N HIS A 53 2.88 -12.74 -9.37
CA HIS A 53 3.49 -12.66 -8.03
C HIS A 53 2.89 -11.57 -7.13
N TYR A 54 1.98 -10.76 -7.64
CA TYR A 54 1.22 -9.78 -6.84
C TYR A 54 -0.27 -9.86 -7.18
N CYS A 55 -1.12 -9.21 -6.38
CA CYS A 55 -2.56 -9.22 -6.60
C CYS A 55 -2.97 -8.15 -7.60
N LYS A 56 -3.90 -8.49 -8.49
CA LYS A 56 -4.44 -7.51 -9.44
C LYS A 56 -5.14 -6.37 -8.71
N GLU A 57 -5.37 -5.25 -9.39
CA GLU A 57 -6.10 -4.12 -8.83
C GLU A 57 -7.48 -4.52 -8.29
N GLY A 58 -7.86 -3.94 -7.15
CA GLY A 58 -9.07 -4.34 -6.40
C GLY A 58 -8.88 -5.60 -5.54
N TYR A 59 -7.67 -6.13 -5.45
CA TYR A 59 -7.32 -7.25 -4.58
C TYR A 59 -6.05 -6.95 -3.79
N TYR A 60 -5.92 -7.54 -2.61
CA TYR A 60 -4.75 -7.42 -1.74
C TYR A 60 -4.23 -8.78 -1.30
N ARG A 61 -2.99 -8.81 -0.85
CA ARG A 61 -2.28 -10.01 -0.44
C ARG A 61 -2.82 -10.52 0.90
N ASP A 62 -3.17 -11.81 0.95
CA ASP A 62 -3.47 -12.50 2.21
C ASP A 62 -2.15 -12.99 2.86
N PRO A 63 -1.72 -12.40 3.99
CA PRO A 63 -0.45 -12.77 4.61
C PRO A 63 -0.49 -14.18 5.21
N SER A 64 -1.68 -14.74 5.47
CA SER A 64 -1.86 -16.07 6.04
C SER A 64 -1.60 -17.22 5.06
N ARG A 65 -1.39 -16.93 3.77
CA ARG A 65 -1.26 -17.93 2.71
C ARG A 65 -0.03 -17.65 1.87
N PRO A 66 0.72 -18.67 1.40
CA PRO A 66 1.83 -18.46 0.47
C PRO A 66 1.33 -17.92 -0.87
N ILE A 67 2.20 -17.26 -1.64
CA ILE A 67 1.81 -16.61 -2.91
C ILE A 67 1.24 -17.62 -3.88
N THR A 68 1.75 -18.85 -3.88
CA THR A 68 1.31 -19.95 -4.76
C THR A 68 -0.10 -20.47 -4.51
N HIS A 69 -0.76 -20.02 -3.44
CA HIS A 69 -2.08 -20.51 -3.04
C HIS A 69 -3.20 -19.89 -3.90
N ARG A 70 -4.23 -20.67 -4.27
CA ARG A 70 -5.38 -20.20 -5.09
C ARG A 70 -6.20 -19.04 -4.50
N LYS A 71 -6.01 -18.76 -3.21
CA LYS A 71 -6.65 -17.70 -2.42
C LYS A 71 -5.61 -16.73 -1.83
N ALA A 72 -4.43 -16.66 -2.44
CA ALA A 72 -3.35 -15.74 -2.04
C ALA A 72 -3.76 -14.27 -2.12
N CYS A 73 -4.76 -13.95 -2.94
CA CYS A 73 -5.35 -12.63 -3.12
C CYS A 73 -6.78 -12.58 -2.61
N LYS A 74 -7.08 -11.62 -1.75
CA LYS A 74 -8.41 -11.30 -1.22
C LYS A 74 -8.96 -10.06 -1.93
N THR A 75 -10.28 -10.02 -2.11
CA THR A 75 -10.94 -8.84 -2.70
C THR A 75 -10.86 -7.66 -1.76
N CYS A 76 -10.63 -6.47 -2.29
CA CYS A 76 -10.90 -5.23 -1.56
C CYS A 76 -12.42 -5.10 -1.41
N ASP A 77 -12.90 -4.88 -0.19
CA ASP A 77 -14.32 -4.68 0.11
C ASP A 77 -14.56 -3.26 0.63
N CYS A 78 -14.11 -2.27 -0.16
CA CYS A 78 -14.19 -0.87 0.24
C CYS A 78 -15.64 -0.39 0.26
N HIS A 79 -16.05 0.20 1.39
CA HIS A 79 -17.42 0.66 1.60
C HIS A 79 -17.78 1.75 0.57
N PRO A 80 -18.89 1.60 -0.18
CA PRO A 80 -19.18 2.45 -1.35
C PRO A 80 -19.37 3.93 -1.01
N ILE A 81 -19.83 4.23 0.20
CA ILE A 81 -20.04 5.60 0.67
C ILE A 81 -18.83 6.10 1.47
N GLY A 82 -18.16 5.22 2.20
CA GLY A 82 -17.15 5.59 3.20
C GLY A 82 -15.72 5.67 2.65
N ALA A 83 -15.45 4.98 1.54
CA ALA A 83 -14.19 5.05 0.83
C ALA A 83 -14.23 6.08 -0.31
N THR A 84 -13.07 6.59 -0.71
CA THR A 84 -12.89 7.43 -1.90
C THR A 84 -12.64 6.61 -3.16
N GLY A 85 -12.37 5.30 -3.01
CA GLY A 85 -12.08 4.40 -4.12
C GLY A 85 -12.30 2.93 -3.78
N LYS A 86 -12.27 2.08 -4.81
CA LYS A 86 -12.45 0.61 -4.70
C LYS A 86 -11.13 -0.15 -4.56
N THR A 87 -10.01 0.50 -4.90
CA THR A 87 -8.68 -0.09 -4.83
C THR A 87 -8.09 0.15 -3.44
N CYS A 88 -7.83 -0.93 -2.72
CA CYS A 88 -7.19 -0.91 -1.41
C CYS A 88 -5.67 -1.10 -1.51
N ASN A 89 -4.95 -0.82 -0.43
CA ASN A 89 -3.52 -1.09 -0.33
C ASN A 89 -3.24 -2.59 -0.53
N GLN A 90 -2.32 -2.93 -1.44
CA GLN A 90 -2.05 -4.33 -1.81
C GLN A 90 -1.48 -5.19 -0.68
N THR A 91 -0.88 -4.59 0.35
CA THR A 91 -0.26 -5.31 1.46
C THR A 91 -1.19 -5.36 2.68
N SER A 92 -1.78 -4.22 3.07
CA SER A 92 -2.60 -4.14 4.28
C SER A 92 -4.09 -4.40 4.04
N GLY A 93 -4.56 -4.27 2.80
CA GLY A 93 -5.99 -4.29 2.47
C GLY A 93 -6.74 -3.02 2.89
N GLN A 94 -6.04 -2.00 3.40
CA GLN A 94 -6.66 -0.75 3.84
C GLN A 94 -7.22 0.02 2.64
N CYS A 95 -8.52 0.29 2.68
CA CYS A 95 -9.20 1.15 1.72
C CYS A 95 -8.91 2.62 1.99
N PRO A 96 -8.91 3.47 0.94
CA PRO A 96 -8.74 4.90 1.10
C PRO A 96 -10.03 5.51 1.66
N CYS A 97 -10.04 5.83 2.95
CA CYS A 97 -11.24 6.32 3.65
C CYS A 97 -11.46 7.83 3.43
N LYS A 98 -12.72 8.25 3.40
CA LYS A 98 -13.11 9.66 3.46
C LYS A 98 -12.84 10.25 4.85
N ASP A 99 -12.88 11.58 4.93
CA ASP A 99 -12.68 12.30 6.18
C ASP A 99 -13.66 11.84 7.27
N GLY A 100 -13.11 11.60 8.46
CA GLY A 100 -13.89 11.11 9.61
C GLY A 100 -14.34 9.65 9.53
N VAL A 101 -13.99 8.92 8.46
CA VAL A 101 -14.28 7.49 8.29
C VAL A 101 -13.06 6.65 8.66
N THR A 102 -13.27 5.47 9.24
CA THR A 102 -12.22 4.53 9.64
C THR A 102 -12.63 3.06 9.43
N GLY A 103 -11.73 2.14 9.76
CA GLY A 103 -11.83 0.70 9.51
C GLY A 103 -11.11 0.30 8.21
N ILE A 104 -10.73 -0.98 8.11
CA ILE A 104 -10.04 -1.54 6.93
C ILE A 104 -10.85 -1.28 5.65
N THR A 105 -12.17 -1.42 5.74
CA THR A 105 -13.11 -1.24 4.64
C THR A 105 -13.79 0.14 4.63
N CYS A 106 -13.41 1.07 5.51
CA CYS A 106 -14.04 2.38 5.64
C CYS A 106 -15.55 2.33 5.95
N ASN A 107 -15.95 1.42 6.85
CA ASN A 107 -17.35 1.11 7.14
C ASN A 107 -17.92 1.79 8.40
N ARG A 108 -17.15 2.63 9.10
CA ARG A 108 -17.60 3.30 10.34
C ARG A 108 -16.98 4.67 10.51
N CYS A 109 -17.63 5.54 11.28
CA CYS A 109 -17.04 6.82 11.65
C CYS A 109 -15.96 6.65 12.72
N ALA A 110 -14.93 7.49 12.67
CA ALA A 110 -13.90 7.57 13.69
C ALA A 110 -14.47 8.13 15.00
N LYS A 111 -13.73 7.94 16.10
CA LYS A 111 -14.10 8.52 17.41
C LYS A 111 -14.23 10.04 17.29
N GLY A 112 -15.31 10.60 17.83
CA GLY A 112 -15.62 12.04 17.74
C GLY A 112 -16.32 12.45 16.43
N TYR A 113 -16.72 11.49 15.59
CA TYR A 113 -17.57 11.71 14.42
C TYR A 113 -18.88 10.92 14.56
N GLN A 114 -19.93 11.42 13.91
CA GLN A 114 -21.23 10.75 13.79
C GLN A 114 -21.64 10.63 12.32
N GLN A 115 -22.47 9.63 12.01
CA GLN A 115 -22.99 9.43 10.66
C GLN A 115 -23.91 10.58 10.25
N SER A 116 -23.74 11.04 9.01
CA SER A 116 -24.61 12.04 8.38
C SER A 116 -25.47 11.38 7.29
N ARG A 117 -26.43 12.13 6.75
CA ARG A 117 -27.23 11.68 5.59
C ARG A 117 -26.56 11.97 4.24
N SER A 118 -25.39 12.59 4.22
CA SER A 118 -24.67 12.95 3.00
C SER A 118 -23.80 11.79 2.52
N ALA A 119 -23.95 11.39 1.25
CA ALA A 119 -23.06 10.43 0.62
C ALA A 119 -21.66 11.02 0.37
N ILE A 120 -21.54 12.35 0.25
CA ILE A 120 -20.27 13.03 0.02
C ILE A 120 -19.47 13.11 1.32
N ALA A 121 -20.12 13.51 2.42
CA ALA A 121 -19.53 13.64 3.75
C ALA A 121 -20.27 12.75 4.77
N PRO A 122 -20.06 11.43 4.74
CA PRO A 122 -20.85 10.49 5.54
C PRO A 122 -20.57 10.54 7.04
N CYS A 123 -19.46 11.15 7.47
CA CYS A 123 -19.11 11.31 8.87
C CYS A 123 -18.79 12.79 9.16
N ILE A 124 -19.48 13.39 10.14
CA ILE A 124 -19.27 14.77 10.56
C ILE A 124 -18.78 14.81 12.02
N LYS A 125 -17.91 15.77 12.36
CA LYS A 125 -17.40 15.92 13.74
C LYS A 125 -18.57 16.24 14.68
N ILE A 126 -18.59 15.56 15.82
CA ILE A 126 -19.51 15.89 16.91
C ILE A 126 -19.02 17.22 17.51
N PRO A 127 -19.84 18.29 17.50
CA PRO A 127 -19.45 19.53 18.15
C PRO A 127 -19.24 19.25 19.64
N ARG A 128 -18.10 19.69 20.16
CA ARG A 128 -17.90 19.69 21.62
C ARG A 128 -18.84 20.74 22.18
N VAL A 129 -19.96 20.30 22.75
CA VAL A 129 -20.72 21.14 23.67
C VAL A 129 -19.81 21.33 24.89
N ILE A 130 -19.05 22.42 24.89
CA ILE A 130 -18.42 22.89 26.12
C ILE A 130 -19.60 23.40 26.94
N ASN A 131 -20.16 22.53 27.78
CA ASN A 131 -21.16 22.94 28.74
C ASN A 131 -20.44 23.86 29.72
N MET A 132 -20.54 25.18 29.51
CA MET A 132 -19.94 26.20 30.38
C MET A 132 -20.52 26.16 31.81
N ASN A 133 -21.51 25.29 32.07
CA ASN A 133 -22.12 25.06 33.38
C ASN A 133 -21.72 23.72 34.03
N GLN A 134 -20.73 22.97 33.51
CA GLN A 134 -20.22 21.75 34.15
C GLN A 134 -18.70 21.74 34.22
N MET A 135 -18.13 22.68 34.98
CA MET A 135 -16.89 22.46 35.70
C MET A 135 -17.25 21.89 37.08
N SER A 136 -17.52 20.59 37.13
CA SER A 136 -17.65 19.87 38.39
C SER A 136 -16.90 18.56 38.27
N ALA A 137 -15.70 18.59 38.85
CA ALA A 137 -14.98 17.55 39.58
C ALA A 137 -14.89 16.12 38.98
N ASP A 138 -13.63 15.68 38.92
CA ASP A 138 -13.13 14.30 38.96
C ASP A 138 -13.06 13.54 37.63
N ASP A 139 -11.86 13.51 37.00
CA ASP A 139 -10.83 12.54 37.43
C ASP A 139 -9.45 12.89 36.85
N GLY A 140 -8.40 12.60 37.63
CA GLY A 140 -7.02 13.00 37.40
C GLY A 140 -6.36 12.35 36.17
N GLY A 141 -5.65 13.16 35.39
CA GLY A 141 -4.89 12.70 34.23
C GLY A 141 -3.86 13.73 33.78
N SER A 142 -2.74 13.78 34.51
CA SER A 142 -1.41 14.24 34.11
C SER A 142 -1.30 15.48 33.22
N ALA A 143 -0.90 16.57 33.89
CA ALA A 143 0.16 17.48 33.48
C ALA A 143 0.43 17.63 31.98
N ALA A 144 0.15 18.84 31.50
CA ALA A 144 0.74 19.42 30.31
C ALA A 144 2.25 19.13 30.21
N SER A 145 2.64 18.25 29.29
CA SER A 145 3.96 18.33 28.69
C SER A 145 3.93 19.49 27.68
N ARG A 146 4.19 20.69 28.19
CA ARG A 146 4.78 21.74 27.38
C ARG A 146 6.17 21.24 26.99
N HIS A 147 6.36 20.79 25.75
CA HIS A 147 7.71 20.78 25.19
C HIS A 147 8.07 22.23 24.90
N ARG A 148 8.81 22.80 25.85
CA ARG A 148 9.58 24.02 25.69
C ARG A 148 10.82 23.60 24.90
N SER A 149 10.86 23.96 23.62
CA SER A 149 12.05 23.87 22.79
C SER A 149 12.54 25.29 22.53
N SER A 150 13.42 25.72 23.41
CA SER A 150 14.39 26.81 23.26
C SER A 150 15.62 26.15 23.92
N ASP A 151 16.68 25.76 23.20
CA ASP A 151 17.54 26.52 22.29
C ASP A 151 18.03 25.55 21.19
N ASP A 152 18.22 25.93 19.92
CA ASP A 152 19.40 26.66 19.45
C ASP A 152 19.05 27.71 18.37
N GLU A 153 19.49 28.93 18.63
CA GLU A 153 19.79 29.93 17.61
C GLU A 153 21.00 29.46 16.78
N ASP A 154 20.91 29.50 15.46
CA ASP A 154 21.88 30.23 14.62
C ASP A 154 21.40 30.21 13.16
N TYR A 155 20.83 31.34 12.72
CA TYR A 155 20.74 31.68 11.31
C TYR A 155 21.32 33.08 11.16
N THR A 156 22.65 33.18 11.12
CA THR A 156 23.33 34.27 10.42
C THR A 156 24.55 33.79 9.62
N GLU A 157 24.47 34.08 8.32
CA GLU A 157 25.51 34.22 7.31
C GLU A 157 26.91 33.61 7.51
N SER A 158 27.26 32.67 6.62
CA SER A 158 28.59 32.64 5.99
C SER A 158 28.56 31.98 4.60
N LYS A 159 28.17 32.75 3.58
CA LYS A 159 28.47 32.41 2.17
C LYS A 159 29.76 33.13 1.73
N PHE A 160 30.89 32.45 1.88
CA PHE A 160 32.15 32.58 1.12
C PHE A 160 32.97 31.38 1.60
N SER A 161 33.50 30.43 0.82
CA SER A 161 34.13 30.52 -0.48
C SER A 161 34.44 29.11 -1.02
N ASN A 162 34.25 28.93 -2.33
CA ASN A 162 35.08 28.17 -3.28
C ASN A 162 35.17 26.61 -3.35
N ARG A 163 34.79 26.17 -4.57
CA ARG A 163 35.47 25.24 -5.51
C ARG A 163 35.39 23.73 -5.29
N VAL A 164 34.71 23.05 -6.23
CA VAL A 164 35.25 22.12 -7.27
C VAL A 164 34.22 22.19 -8.43
N GLY A 165 34.50 22.61 -9.66
CA GLY A 165 35.48 22.11 -10.64
C GLY A 165 34.69 21.57 -11.84
N SER A 166 34.49 22.40 -12.87
CA SER A 166 34.02 21.99 -14.19
C SER A 166 35.18 22.16 -15.18
N ILE A 167 35.61 21.04 -15.77
CA ILE A 167 36.22 20.91 -17.09
C ILE A 167 35.51 19.73 -17.74
#